data_AF-A0A9P5R7Y9-F1
#
_entry.id   AF-A0A9P5R7Y9-F1
#
_cell.length_a   1.000
_cell.length_b   1.000
_cell.length_c   1.000
_cell.angle_alpha   90.00
_cell.angle_beta   90.00
_cell.angle_gamma   90.00
#
_symmetry.space_group_name_H-M   'P 1'
#
loop_
_entity.id
_entity.type
_entity.pdbx_description
1 polymer ?
#
loop_
_entity_poly.entity_id
_entity_poly.type
_entity_poly.pdbx_seq_one_letter_code
_entity_poly.pdbx_strand_id
1 'polypeptide(L)'
;MFEVDNFISFHDLSPDGTFIWTSPSVTAILGYEPEEIEGVPAYDVMHKDDIAYCRVTHQENVLNDMVGTQIVVRFKHKDGSYVPCMVIFS
;
A
#
# COMPACT_ATOMS: atom_id res chain seq x y z
N MET A 1 -3.55 -22.39 -9.88
CA MET A 1 -3.52 -21.51 -8.69
C MET A 1 -2.56 -20.41 -9.06
N PHE A 2 -3.05 -19.20 -9.34
CA PHE A 2 -2.16 -18.14 -9.79
C PHE A 2 -1.28 -17.74 -8.61
N GLU A 3 0.03 -17.91 -8.77
CA GLU A 3 1.03 -17.35 -7.86
C GLU A 3 0.98 -15.84 -8.12
N VAL A 4 0.24 -15.13 -7.26
CA VAL A 4 0.23 -13.67 -7.28
C VAL A 4 1.41 -13.29 -6.40
N ASP A 5 2.43 -12.68 -6.98
CA ASP A 5 3.53 -12.13 -6.19
C ASP A 5 2.95 -11.07 -5.25
N ASN A 6 3.17 -11.24 -3.95
CA ASN A 6 2.69 -10.34 -2.91
C ASN A 6 3.86 -9.85 -2.05
N PHE A 7 3.70 -8.66 -1.50
CA PHE A 7 4.56 -8.15 -0.43
C PHE A 7 3.70 -7.76 0.77
N ILE A 8 4.31 -7.72 1.94
CA ILE A 8 3.69 -7.28 3.19
C ILE A 8 4.29 -5.93 3.54
N SER A 9 3.47 -5.01 4.03
CA SER A 9 3.92 -3.76 4.61
C SER A 9 3.19 -3.45 5.91
N PHE A 10 3.85 -2.71 6.78
CA PHE A 10 3.25 -2.08 7.94
C PHE A 10 3.24 -0.58 7.75
N HIS A 11 2.16 0.06 8.16
CA HIS A 11 1.96 1.50 8.05
C HIS A 11 1.76 2.10 9.43
N ASP A 12 2.13 3.36 9.59
CA ASP A 12 1.77 4.11 10.79
C ASP A 12 0.27 4.44 10.80
N LEU A 13 -0.22 4.86 11.97
CA LEU A 13 -1.61 5.28 12.15
C LEU A 13 -1.82 6.76 11.76
N SER A 14 -0.89 7.37 11.05
CA SER A 14 -1.05 8.74 10.60
C SER A 14 -2.08 8.80 9.45
N PRO A 15 -2.68 9.98 9.18
CA PRO A 15 -3.59 10.15 8.04
C PRO A 15 -2.96 9.87 6.67
N ASP A 16 -1.63 9.78 6.60
CA ASP A 16 -0.88 9.52 5.37
C ASP A 16 -0.43 8.06 5.23
N GLY A 17 -0.62 7.24 6.28
CA GLY A 17 -0.32 5.80 6.27
C GLY A 17 1.12 5.52 5.85
N THR A 18 2.08 6.16 6.51
CA THR A 18 3.50 6.10 6.14
C THR A 18 4.01 4.68 6.28
N PHE A 19 4.75 4.17 5.30
CA PHE A 19 5.40 2.86 5.39
C PHE A 19 6.39 2.84 6.56
N ILE A 20 6.18 1.98 7.54
CA ILE A 20 7.12 1.71 8.64
C ILE A 20 8.09 0.60 8.24
N TRP A 21 7.59 -0.39 7.50
CA TRP A 21 8.35 -1.56 7.10
C TRP A 21 7.72 -2.18 5.86
N THR A 22 8.55 -2.82 5.03
CA THR A 22 8.06 -3.67 3.95
C THR A 22 8.93 -4.92 3.75
N SER A 23 8.31 -6.01 3.30
CA SER A 23 9.04 -7.24 3.01
C SER A 23 9.91 -7.09 1.75
N PRO A 24 11.08 -7.77 1.67
CA PRO A 24 11.98 -7.69 0.52
C PRO A 24 11.37 -8.05 -0.85
N SER A 25 10.22 -8.74 -0.90
CA SER A 25 9.53 -9.02 -2.17
C SER A 25 8.98 -7.77 -2.87
N VAL A 26 8.94 -6.61 -2.19
CA VAL A 26 8.58 -5.32 -2.81
C VAL A 26 9.50 -4.98 -3.99
N THR A 27 10.77 -5.38 -3.95
CA THR A 27 11.73 -5.16 -5.03
C THR A 27 11.32 -5.88 -6.31
N ALA A 28 10.82 -7.11 -6.20
CA ALA A 28 10.36 -7.87 -7.36
C ALA A 28 9.05 -7.33 -7.94
N ILE A 29 8.18 -6.77 -7.10
CA ILE A 29 6.80 -6.38 -7.47
C ILE A 29 6.70 -4.93 -7.90
N LEU A 30 7.36 -4.01 -7.19
CA LEU A 30 7.30 -2.56 -7.41
C LEU A 30 8.65 -1.95 -7.82
N GLY A 31 9.73 -2.73 -7.80
CA GLY A 31 11.06 -2.28 -8.24
C GLY A 31 11.81 -1.39 -7.25
N TYR A 32 11.24 -1.11 -6.07
CA TYR A 32 11.88 -0.36 -5.00
C TYR A 32 12.62 -1.29 -4.06
N GLU A 33 13.77 -0.87 -3.56
CA GLU A 33 14.35 -1.50 -2.38
C GLU A 33 13.54 -1.12 -1.12
N PRO A 34 13.48 -1.98 -0.09
CA PRO A 34 12.74 -1.68 1.14
C PRO A 34 13.10 -0.32 1.75
N GLU A 35 14.39 0.02 1.77
CA GLU A 35 14.90 1.27 2.33
C GLU A 35 14.51 2.52 1.51
N GLU A 36 14.07 2.35 0.26
CA GLU A 36 13.56 3.45 -0.58
C GLU A 36 12.07 3.74 -0.32
N ILE A 37 11.32 2.77 0.22
CA ILE A 37 9.90 2.89 0.50
C ILE A 37 9.62 3.20 1.98
N GLU A 38 10.42 2.68 2.89
CA GLU A 38 10.26 2.96 4.31
C GLU A 38 10.37 4.47 4.59
N GLY A 39 9.40 5.02 5.31
CA GLY A 39 9.25 6.47 5.56
C GLY A 39 8.48 7.24 4.48
N VAL A 40 8.08 6.60 3.37
CA VAL A 40 7.28 7.24 2.32
C VAL A 40 5.78 7.17 2.66
N PRO A 41 5.01 8.25 2.47
CA PRO A 41 3.54 8.20 2.53
C PRO A 41 2.97 7.23 1.49
N ALA A 42 2.11 6.29 1.88
CA ALA A 42 1.58 5.30 0.95
C ALA A 42 0.82 5.91 -0.24
N TYR A 43 0.19 7.07 -0.03
CA TYR A 43 -0.54 7.80 -1.07
C TYR A 43 0.36 8.45 -2.14
N ASP A 44 1.64 8.72 -1.82
CA ASP A 44 2.58 9.34 -2.78
C ASP A 44 3.02 8.35 -3.87
N VAL A 45 2.99 7.06 -3.55
CA VAL A 45 3.28 5.96 -4.47
C VAL A 45 2.01 5.28 -4.98
N MET A 46 0.83 5.88 -4.77
CA MET A 46 -0.46 5.36 -5.23
C MET A 46 -0.93 6.08 -6.50
N HIS A 47 -1.70 5.39 -7.35
CA HIS A 47 -2.36 6.02 -8.48
C HIS A 47 -3.39 7.04 -7.98
N LYS A 48 -3.34 8.27 -8.53
CA LYS A 48 -4.15 9.41 -8.08
C LYS A 48 -5.66 9.12 -8.00
N ASP A 49 -6.18 8.32 -8.93
CA ASP A 49 -7.62 7.98 -9.00
C ASP A 49 -8.04 7.03 -7.86
N ASP A 50 -7.09 6.32 -7.24
CA ASP A 50 -7.35 5.35 -6.17
C ASP A 50 -7.24 6.00 -4.77
N ILE A 51 -6.52 7.14 -4.66
CA ILE A 51 -6.22 7.82 -3.38
C ILE A 51 -7.49 8.19 -2.61
N ALA A 52 -8.47 8.79 -3.28
CA ALA A 52 -9.65 9.33 -2.60
C ALA A 52 -10.47 8.22 -1.92
N TYR A 53 -10.71 7.12 -2.64
CA TYR A 53 -11.41 5.95 -2.13
C TYR A 53 -10.59 5.27 -1.01
N CYS A 54 -9.29 5.08 -1.24
CA CYS A 54 -8.38 4.43 -0.30
C CYS A 54 -8.28 5.20 1.03
N ARG A 55 -8.21 6.54 1.00
CA ARG A 55 -8.20 7.39 2.19
C ARG A 55 -9.48 7.23 3.02
N VAL A 56 -10.65 7.26 2.37
CA VAL A 56 -11.93 7.07 3.06
C VAL A 56 -11.98 5.70 3.73
N THR A 57 -11.65 4.64 3.00
CA THR A 57 -11.65 3.28 3.55
C THR A 57 -10.64 3.10 4.69
N HIS A 58 -9.41 3.60 4.54
CA HIS A 58 -8.40 3.54 5.60
C HIS A 58 -8.89 4.27 6.86
N GLN A 59 -9.36 5.50 6.70
CA GLN A 59 -9.85 6.32 7.81
C GLN A 59 -11.04 5.67 8.52
N GLU A 60 -12.01 5.12 7.78
CA GLU A 60 -13.15 4.42 8.39
C GLU A 60 -12.72 3.16 9.14
N ASN A 61 -11.76 2.37 8.63
CA ASN A 61 -11.28 1.18 9.34
C ASN A 61 -10.58 1.54 10.66
N VAL A 62 -9.67 2.53 10.63
CA VAL A 62 -8.93 2.98 11.82
C VAL A 62 -9.88 3.58 12.87
N LEU A 63 -10.83 4.41 12.45
CA LEU A 63 -11.75 5.07 13.37
C LEU A 63 -12.77 4.11 14.02
N ASN A 64 -13.14 3.03 13.33
CA ASN A 64 -14.18 2.11 13.79
C ASN A 64 -13.63 0.78 14.32
N ASP A 65 -12.31 0.63 14.45
CA ASP A 65 -11.65 -0.59 14.95
C ASP A 65 -12.11 -1.86 14.19
N MET A 66 -12.17 -1.74 12.86
CA MET A 66 -12.66 -2.80 11.98
C MET A 66 -11.63 -3.92 11.85
N VAL A 67 -12.08 -5.18 11.86
CA VAL A 67 -11.21 -6.39 11.73
C VAL A 67 -10.38 -6.38 10.44
N GLY A 68 -10.91 -5.74 9.40
CA GLY A 68 -10.14 -5.29 8.25
C GLY A 68 -10.93 -5.24 6.95
N THR A 69 -10.53 -4.34 6.05
CA THR A 69 -11.12 -4.20 4.72
C THR A 69 -10.08 -4.45 3.65
N GLN A 70 -10.47 -5.27 2.66
CA GLN A 70 -9.65 -5.57 1.51
C GLN A 70 -10.08 -4.71 0.32
N ILE A 71 -9.12 -4.00 -0.28
CA ILE A 71 -9.30 -3.23 -1.50
C ILE A 71 -8.19 -3.54 -2.50
N VAL A 72 -8.43 -3.21 -3.76
CA VAL A 72 -7.38 -3.23 -4.80
C VAL A 72 -7.08 -1.79 -5.19
N VAL A 73 -5.82 -1.41 -5.10
CA VAL A 73 -5.31 -0.11 -5.54
C VAL A 73 -4.10 -0.31 -6.43
N ARG A 74 -3.79 0.68 -7.26
CA ARG A 74 -2.60 0.64 -8.10
C ARG A 74 -1.46 1.40 -7.43
N PHE A 75 -0.36 0.71 -7.16
CA PHE A 75 0.89 1.35 -6.77
C PHE A 75 1.72 1.67 -8.01
N LYS A 76 2.45 2.78 -7.95
CA LYS A 76 3.43 3.16 -8.95
C LYS A 76 4.63 2.25 -8.80
N HIS A 77 5.02 1.57 -9.88
CA HIS A 77 6.30 0.86 -9.95
C HIS A 77 7.42 1.88 -10.23
N LYS A 78 8.67 1.56 -9.85
CA LYS A 78 9.83 2.44 -10.01
C LYS A 78 10.08 2.87 -11.46
N ASP A 79 9.72 2.03 -12.43
CA ASP A 79 9.78 2.33 -13.88
C ASP A 79 8.68 3.28 -14.39
N GLY A 80 7.73 3.66 -13.54
CA GLY A 80 6.62 4.55 -13.85
C GLY A 80 5.32 3.86 -14.29
N SER A 81 5.32 2.53 -14.45
CA SER A 81 4.08 1.75 -14.65
C SER A 81 3.27 1.65 -13.35
N TYR A 82 2.07 1.08 -13.42
CA TYR A 82 1.18 0.90 -12.28
C TYR A 82 0.81 -0.56 -12.10
N VAL A 83 1.05 -1.08 -10.90
CA VAL A 83 0.82 -2.48 -10.53
C VAL A 83 -0.38 -2.56 -9.60
N PRO A 84 -1.43 -3.35 -9.92
CA PRO A 84 -2.54 -3.56 -9.01
C PRO A 84 -2.10 -4.42 -7.83
N CYS A 85 -2.24 -3.90 -6.62
CA CYS A 85 -1.95 -4.61 -5.38
C CYS A 85 -3.20 -4.65 -4.52
N MET A 86 -3.38 -5.79 -3.88
CA MET A 86 -4.39 -5.98 -2.85
C MET A 86 -3.86 -5.40 -1.54
N VAL A 87 -4.60 -4.47 -0.95
CA VAL A 87 -4.28 -3.84 0.33
C VAL A 87 -5.32 -4.28 1.34
N ILE A 88 -4.86 -4.66 2.53
CA ILE A 88 -5.71 -4.97 3.67
C ILE A 88 -5.43 -3.89 4.71
N PHE A 89 -6.45 -3.09 5.02
CA PHE A 89 -6.43 -2.23 6.20
C PHE A 89 -6.98 -3.03 7.36
N SER A 90 -6.17 -3.22 8.40
CA SER A 90 -6.53 -3.85 9.68
C SER A 90 -6.26 -2.90 10.82
#